data_AF-A0A8W8KHY0-F1
#
_entry.id   AF-A0A8W8KHY0-F1
#
_cell.length_a   1.000
_cell.length_b   1.000
_cell.length_c   1.000
_cell.angle_alpha   90.00
_cell.angle_beta   90.00
_cell.angle_gamma   90.00
#
_symmetry.space_group_name_H-M   'P 1'
#
loop_
_entity.id
_entity.type
_entity.pdbx_description
1 polymer ?
#
loop_
_entity_poly.entity_id
_entity_poly.type
_entity_poly.pdbx_seq_one_letter_code
_entity_poly.pdbx_strand_id
1 'polypeptide(L)'
;MSESKKQKLLNVDTSDGTDSANSKLKDEFRFSEDPSLEKIREIQAVFCRERNWDQFHTPRNVLLALVGEVGELAEIFQWKGEVDVGLPDFSQEERDHVGQEMSDILIYLVRLADRCRIDLPSAVLQKIEHNAQKYPVNKAYGNNKKYTAYAAEDAGKALPNGDQ
;
A
#
# COMPACT_ATOMS: atom_id res chain seq x y z
N MET A 1 -6.93 33.32 64.68
CA MET A 1 -7.52 32.03 64.25
C MET A 1 -7.14 31.84 62.80
N SER A 2 -6.10 31.04 62.53
CA SER A 2 -6.21 29.68 61.96
C SER A 2 -6.04 29.78 60.44
N GLU A 3 -5.08 29.18 59.75
CA GLU A 3 -4.30 27.97 60.00
C GLU A 3 -2.82 28.18 59.68
N SER A 4 -1.98 28.03 60.71
CA SER A 4 -0.64 27.47 60.54
C SER A 4 -0.81 25.94 60.49
N LYS A 5 -0.04 25.25 59.63
CA LYS A 5 0.05 23.79 59.41
C LYS A 5 -0.89 23.16 58.36
N LYS A 6 -0.42 23.21 57.11
CA LYS A 6 -0.37 22.06 56.16
C LYS A 6 0.66 22.42 55.07
N GLN A 7 1.92 22.02 55.27
CA GLN A 7 2.57 20.95 54.47
C GLN A 7 3.27 21.54 53.22
N LYS A 8 4.51 22.07 53.31
CA LYS A 8 5.76 21.31 53.09
C LYS A 8 5.51 19.86 52.63
N LEU A 9 5.56 19.59 51.32
CA LEU A 9 6.19 18.41 50.72
C LEU A 9 6.19 18.50 49.18
N LEU A 10 7.32 18.11 48.59
CA LEU A 10 7.50 17.61 47.22
C LEU A 10 7.68 18.66 46.10
N ASN A 11 8.93 19.12 45.98
CA ASN A 11 9.59 19.11 44.67
C ASN A 11 9.53 17.68 44.13
N VAL A 12 8.82 17.48 43.02
CA VAL A 12 9.02 16.33 42.14
C VAL A 12 9.09 16.89 40.74
N ASP A 13 10.29 16.84 40.16
CA ASP A 13 10.49 16.79 38.73
C ASP A 13 9.60 15.69 38.15
N THR A 14 8.52 16.08 37.49
CA THR A 14 7.83 15.21 36.53
C THR A 14 8.15 15.71 35.13
N SER A 15 9.36 15.41 34.68
CA SER A 15 9.60 15.10 33.27
C SER A 15 8.86 13.80 32.96
N ASP A 16 7.54 13.88 32.80
CA ASP A 16 6.70 12.69 32.58
C ASP A 16 6.45 12.52 31.08
N GLY A 17 7.34 11.73 30.46
CA GLY A 17 6.99 10.59 29.59
C GLY A 17 6.12 10.75 28.34
N THR A 18 5.38 11.84 28.12
CA THR A 18 4.37 11.94 27.06
C THR A 18 4.88 12.47 25.72
N ASP A 19 6.09 13.05 25.68
CA ASP A 19 6.67 13.55 24.42
C ASP A 19 7.35 12.45 23.57
N SER A 20 7.80 11.35 24.20
CA SER A 20 8.55 10.30 23.49
C SER A 20 7.66 9.39 22.62
N ALA A 21 6.44 9.10 23.08
CA ALA A 21 5.48 8.32 22.30
C ALA A 21 4.90 9.11 21.10
N ASN A 22 4.71 10.42 21.27
CA ASN A 22 4.20 11.29 20.21
C ASN A 22 5.30 11.68 19.19
N SER A 23 6.58 11.60 19.59
CA SER A 23 7.73 11.73 18.69
C SER A 23 7.92 10.51 17.78
N LYS A 24 7.66 9.29 18.27
CA LYS A 24 7.81 8.05 17.46
C LYS A 24 6.82 7.92 16.31
N LEU A 25 5.62 8.50 16.44
CA LEU A 25 4.60 8.47 15.38
C LEU A 25 4.83 9.50 14.26
N LYS A 26 5.74 10.47 14.44
CA LYS A 26 6.01 11.49 13.42
C LYS A 26 6.93 11.01 12.29
N ASP A 27 7.68 9.94 12.50
CA ASP A 27 8.70 9.43 11.55
C ASP A 27 8.24 8.18 10.76
N GLU A 28 6.98 7.73 10.91
CA GLU A 28 6.46 6.61 10.12
C GLU A 28 6.01 7.09 8.73
N PHE A 29 6.42 6.36 7.68
CA PHE A 29 6.05 6.68 6.31
C PHE A 29 4.54 6.62 6.12
N ARG A 30 3.98 7.66 5.49
CA ARG A 30 2.56 7.75 5.13
C ARG A 30 2.38 8.49 3.82
N PHE A 31 1.32 8.13 3.10
CA PHE A 31 0.89 8.89 1.94
C PHE A 31 0.13 10.16 2.37
N SER A 32 0.10 11.15 1.48
CA SER A 32 -0.84 12.27 1.57
C SER A 32 -2.28 11.76 1.55
N GLU A 33 -3.18 12.45 2.26
CA GLU A 33 -4.61 12.08 2.29
C GLU A 33 -5.30 12.33 0.93
N ASP A 34 -4.79 13.29 0.15
CA ASP A 34 -5.30 13.68 -1.16
C ASP A 34 -4.21 13.60 -2.25
N PRO A 35 -4.60 13.39 -3.52
CA PRO A 35 -5.97 13.19 -4.00
C PRO A 35 -6.46 11.74 -3.86
N SER A 36 -7.78 11.56 -3.65
CA SER A 36 -8.42 10.23 -3.72
C SER A 36 -8.41 9.65 -5.15
N LEU A 37 -8.65 8.33 -5.28
CA LEU A 37 -8.78 7.68 -6.60
C LEU A 37 -9.89 8.30 -7.46
N GLU A 38 -11.01 8.68 -6.85
CA GLU A 38 -12.09 9.38 -7.57
C GLU A 38 -11.61 10.76 -8.02
N LYS A 39 -10.85 11.47 -7.19
CA LYS A 39 -10.33 12.78 -7.57
C LYS A 39 -9.34 12.68 -8.73
N ILE A 40 -8.47 11.67 -8.73
CA ILE A 40 -7.56 11.37 -9.85
C ILE A 40 -8.37 11.08 -11.12
N ARG A 41 -9.41 10.23 -11.02
CA ARG A 41 -10.31 9.90 -12.14
C ARG A 41 -10.96 11.15 -12.74
N GLU A 42 -11.48 12.05 -11.91
CA GLU A 42 -12.07 13.32 -12.35
C GLU A 42 -11.08 14.18 -13.13
N ILE A 43 -9.90 14.43 -12.55
CA ILE A 43 -8.86 15.29 -13.14
C ILE A 43 -8.45 14.74 -14.51
N GLN A 44 -8.19 13.43 -14.60
CA GLN A 44 -7.86 12.79 -15.87
C GLN A 44 -8.97 12.87 -16.90
N ALA A 45 -10.21 12.64 -16.49
CA ALA A 45 -11.34 12.66 -17.41
C ALA A 45 -11.57 14.07 -17.99
N VAL A 46 -11.35 15.12 -17.20
CA VAL A 46 -11.34 16.51 -17.68
C VAL A 46 -10.19 16.71 -18.68
N PHE A 47 -8.96 16.36 -18.29
CA PHE A 47 -7.77 16.51 -19.12
C PHE A 47 -7.90 15.83 -20.49
N CYS A 48 -8.43 14.61 -20.54
CA CYS A 48 -8.65 13.85 -21.77
C CYS A 48 -9.74 14.46 -22.66
N ARG A 49 -10.86 14.91 -22.07
CA ARG A 49 -11.97 15.52 -22.81
C ARG A 49 -11.56 16.82 -23.48
N GLU A 50 -10.84 17.68 -22.77
CA GLU A 50 -10.33 18.95 -23.31
C GLU A 50 -9.44 18.75 -24.55
N ARG A 51 -8.76 17.61 -24.63
CA ARG A 51 -7.88 17.25 -25.74
C ARG A 51 -8.54 16.34 -26.77
N ASN A 52 -9.82 16.00 -26.58
CA ASN A 52 -10.56 15.04 -27.39
C ASN A 52 -9.82 13.67 -27.50
N TRP A 53 -9.15 13.25 -26.42
CA TRP A 53 -8.37 12.01 -26.38
C TRP A 53 -9.19 10.77 -26.02
N ASP A 54 -10.43 10.96 -25.57
CA ASP A 54 -11.35 9.85 -25.24
C ASP A 54 -11.51 8.84 -26.40
N GLN A 55 -11.37 9.29 -27.65
CA GLN A 55 -11.40 8.44 -28.84
C GLN A 55 -10.23 7.44 -28.92
N PHE A 56 -9.06 7.79 -28.37
CA PHE A 56 -7.88 6.93 -28.36
C PHE A 56 -7.82 6.05 -27.11
N HIS A 57 -8.50 6.45 -26.03
CA HIS A 57 -8.54 5.73 -24.75
C HIS A 57 -9.59 4.61 -24.77
N THR A 58 -9.46 3.66 -25.70
CA THR A 58 -10.16 2.38 -25.61
C THR A 58 -9.53 1.52 -24.50
N PRO A 59 -10.27 0.62 -23.83
CA PRO A 59 -9.72 -0.21 -22.76
C PRO A 59 -8.42 -0.93 -23.13
N ARG A 60 -8.34 -1.47 -24.37
CA ARG A 60 -7.14 -2.13 -24.86
C ARG A 60 -5.95 -1.17 -24.97
N ASN A 61 -6.16 0.02 -25.52
CA ASN A 61 -5.06 0.97 -25.72
C ASN A 61 -4.53 1.48 -24.38
N VAL A 62 -5.43 1.77 -23.43
CA VAL A 62 -5.06 2.19 -22.07
C VAL A 62 -4.30 1.06 -21.34
N LEU A 63 -4.73 -0.19 -21.49
CA LEU A 63 -4.01 -1.34 -20.94
C LEU A 63 -2.59 -1.47 -21.53
N LEU A 64 -2.43 -1.24 -22.83
CA LEU A 64 -1.11 -1.32 -23.47
C LEU A 64 -0.19 -0.17 -23.02
N ALA A 65 -0.73 1.03 -22.84
CA ALA A 65 0.03 2.14 -22.24
C ALA A 65 0.48 1.81 -20.81
N LEU A 66 -0.43 1.31 -19.96
CA LEU A 66 -0.10 0.83 -18.61
C LEU A 66 1.05 -0.19 -18.60
N VAL A 67 1.07 -1.12 -19.56
CA VAL A 67 2.17 -2.11 -19.67
C VAL A 67 3.50 -1.44 -20.01
N GLY A 68 3.49 -0.38 -20.82
CA GLY A 68 4.66 0.45 -21.11
C GLY A 68 5.25 1.04 -19.84
N GLU A 69 4.45 1.73 -19.04
CA GLU A 69 4.91 2.38 -17.79
C GLU A 69 5.41 1.37 -16.74
N VAL A 70 4.83 0.16 -16.72
CA VAL A 70 5.37 -0.94 -15.89
C VAL A 70 6.77 -1.36 -16.37
N GLY A 71 6.99 -1.35 -17.68
CA GLY A 71 8.31 -1.58 -18.28
C GLY A 71 9.31 -0.50 -17.89
N GLU A 72 8.94 0.78 -18.01
CA GLU A 72 9.78 1.93 -17.64
C GLU A 72 10.16 1.88 -16.14
N LEU A 73 9.19 1.58 -15.26
CA LEU A 73 9.48 1.34 -13.84
C LEU A 73 10.49 0.18 -13.67
N ALA A 74 10.31 -0.93 -14.39
CA ALA A 74 11.20 -2.08 -14.28
C ALA A 74 12.64 -1.77 -14.76
N GLU A 75 12.80 -0.91 -15.77
CA GLU A 75 14.11 -0.51 -16.29
C GLU A 75 14.97 0.21 -15.25
N ILE A 76 14.34 0.91 -14.29
CA ILE A 76 15.06 1.57 -13.18
C ILE A 76 15.69 0.54 -12.23
N PHE A 77 15.04 -0.60 -12.03
CA PHE A 77 15.48 -1.63 -11.07
C PHE A 77 16.32 -2.76 -11.70
N GLN A 78 16.26 -2.94 -13.02
CA GLN A 78 16.74 -4.15 -13.71
C GLN A 78 18.21 -4.54 -13.41
N TRP A 79 19.07 -3.58 -13.04
CA TRP A 79 20.49 -3.81 -12.73
C TRP A 79 20.89 -3.52 -11.28
N LYS A 80 19.93 -3.31 -10.37
CA LYS A 80 20.19 -2.83 -8.99
C LYS A 80 20.50 -3.94 -7.97
N GLY A 81 20.34 -5.22 -8.31
CA GLY A 81 20.49 -6.32 -7.34
C GLY A 81 19.36 -6.33 -6.30
N GLU A 82 19.66 -6.77 -5.07
CA GLU A 82 18.71 -6.62 -3.95
C GLU A 82 18.62 -5.15 -3.56
N VAL A 83 17.39 -4.65 -3.37
CA VAL A 83 17.12 -3.24 -3.07
C VAL A 83 16.45 -3.11 -1.71
N ASP A 84 17.06 -2.35 -0.82
CA ASP A 84 16.55 -2.12 0.52
C ASP A 84 15.32 -1.19 0.55
N VAL A 85 14.48 -1.39 1.57
CA VAL A 85 13.30 -0.56 1.82
C VAL A 85 13.71 0.90 1.96
N GLY A 86 13.03 1.79 1.24
CA GLY A 86 13.30 3.23 1.25
C GLY A 86 14.33 3.71 0.22
N LEU A 87 14.92 2.79 -0.57
CA LEU A 87 15.86 3.10 -1.66
C LEU A 87 17.08 3.93 -1.22
N PRO A 88 17.82 3.55 -0.15
CA PRO A 88 18.94 4.34 0.37
C PRO A 88 20.09 4.50 -0.63
N ASP A 89 20.27 3.53 -1.53
CA ASP A 89 21.33 3.52 -2.54
C ASP A 89 20.91 4.15 -3.88
N PHE A 90 19.69 4.68 -3.96
CA PHE A 90 19.22 5.40 -5.14
C PHE A 90 19.56 6.87 -5.01
N SER A 91 20.03 7.47 -6.10
CA SER A 91 20.15 8.92 -6.19
C SER A 91 18.78 9.58 -6.10
N GLN A 92 18.74 10.87 -5.78
CA GLN A 92 17.48 11.61 -5.74
C GLN A 92 16.75 11.59 -7.09
N GLU A 93 17.49 11.69 -8.19
CA GLU A 93 16.95 11.60 -9.55
C GLU A 93 16.30 10.24 -9.83
N GLU A 94 16.94 9.14 -9.44
CA GLU A 94 16.36 7.81 -9.58
C GLU A 94 15.11 7.65 -8.73
N ARG A 95 15.09 8.19 -7.50
CA ARG A 95 13.90 8.17 -6.64
C ARG A 95 12.74 8.97 -7.23
N ASP A 96 13.04 10.12 -7.82
CA ASP A 96 12.04 10.95 -8.51
C ASP A 96 11.49 10.20 -9.73
N HIS A 97 12.36 9.54 -10.50
CA HIS A 97 11.96 8.72 -11.65
C HIS A 97 11.09 7.53 -11.24
N VAL A 98 11.43 6.81 -10.16
CA VAL A 98 10.55 5.77 -9.58
C VAL A 98 9.17 6.35 -9.26
N GLY A 99 9.13 7.54 -8.66
CA GLY A 99 7.87 8.23 -8.35
C GLY A 99 7.05 8.59 -9.58
N GLN A 100 7.70 8.99 -10.68
CA GLN A 100 7.05 9.29 -11.96
C GLN A 100 6.42 8.05 -12.56
N GLU A 101 7.19 6.96 -12.72
CA GLU A 101 6.69 5.73 -13.32
C GLU A 101 5.57 5.08 -12.48
N MET A 102 5.69 5.09 -11.15
CA MET A 102 4.60 4.67 -10.27
C MET A 102 3.34 5.53 -10.43
N SER A 103 3.51 6.84 -10.68
CA SER A 103 2.40 7.75 -10.93
C SER A 103 1.74 7.47 -12.26
N ASP A 104 2.50 7.23 -13.33
CA ASP A 104 1.97 6.92 -14.66
C ASP A 104 1.23 5.58 -14.68
N ILE A 105 1.77 4.56 -14.00
CA ILE A 105 1.07 3.29 -13.76
C ILE A 105 -0.28 3.52 -13.06
N LEU A 106 -0.29 4.29 -11.97
CA LEU A 106 -1.53 4.59 -11.24
C LEU A 106 -2.51 5.36 -12.13
N ILE A 107 -2.00 6.32 -12.91
CA ILE A 107 -2.80 7.14 -13.80
C ILE A 107 -3.52 6.28 -14.83
N TYR A 108 -2.80 5.41 -15.54
CA TYR A 108 -3.41 4.52 -16.52
C TYR A 108 -4.29 3.45 -15.90
N LEU A 109 -3.98 2.95 -14.70
CA LEU A 109 -4.84 1.99 -14.00
C LEU A 109 -6.19 2.61 -13.64
N VAL A 110 -6.19 3.82 -13.08
CA VAL A 110 -7.43 4.57 -12.78
C VAL A 110 -8.20 4.85 -14.06
N ARG A 111 -7.52 5.27 -15.13
CA ARG A 111 -8.16 5.49 -16.43
C ARG A 111 -8.78 4.20 -16.97
N LEU A 112 -8.07 3.08 -16.88
CA LEU A 112 -8.56 1.79 -17.35
C LEU A 112 -9.83 1.38 -16.61
N ALA A 113 -9.87 1.56 -15.28
CA ALA A 113 -11.05 1.31 -14.48
C ALA A 113 -12.25 2.18 -14.92
N ASP A 114 -12.04 3.48 -15.18
CA ASP A 114 -13.07 4.38 -15.72
C ASP A 114 -13.60 3.91 -17.08
N ARG A 115 -12.71 3.53 -18.00
CA ARG A 115 -13.09 3.02 -19.32
C ARG A 115 -13.81 1.67 -19.26
N CYS A 116 -13.50 0.84 -18.27
CA CYS A 116 -14.15 -0.44 -18.01
C CYS A 116 -15.41 -0.34 -17.13
N ARG A 117 -15.72 0.85 -16.58
CA ARG A 117 -16.82 1.07 -15.62
C ARG A 117 -16.69 0.22 -14.36
N ILE A 118 -15.47 0.11 -13.84
CA ILE A 118 -15.17 -0.61 -12.60
C ILE A 118 -14.97 0.41 -11.47
N ASP A 119 -15.73 0.23 -10.38
CA ASP A 119 -15.47 0.91 -9.11
C ASP A 119 -14.21 0.31 -8.48
N LEU A 120 -13.06 0.92 -8.78
CA LEU A 120 -11.75 0.43 -8.37
C LEU A 120 -11.55 0.41 -6.84
N PRO A 121 -11.90 1.47 -6.07
CA PRO A 121 -11.87 1.40 -4.60
C PRO A 121 -12.63 0.21 -4.03
N SER A 122 -13.88 -0.01 -4.46
CA SER A 122 -14.69 -1.15 -3.99
C SER A 122 -14.08 -2.49 -4.39
N ALA A 123 -13.57 -2.62 -5.63
CA ALA A 123 -12.92 -3.83 -6.11
C ALA A 123 -11.66 -4.17 -5.30
N VAL A 124 -10.86 -3.18 -4.90
CA VAL A 124 -9.68 -3.36 -4.04
C VAL A 124 -10.09 -3.88 -2.66
N LEU A 125 -11.10 -3.29 -2.03
CA LEU A 125 -11.59 -3.73 -0.72
C LEU A 125 -12.05 -5.20 -0.74
N GLN A 126 -12.85 -5.57 -1.73
CA GLN A 126 -13.29 -6.96 -1.93
C GLN A 126 -12.09 -7.90 -2.16
N LYS A 127 -11.08 -7.46 -2.92
CA LYS A 127 -9.89 -8.27 -3.18
C LYS A 127 -9.06 -8.50 -1.92
N ILE A 128 -8.93 -7.49 -1.06
CA ILE A 128 -8.22 -7.57 0.22
C ILE A 128 -8.93 -8.57 1.15
N GLU A 129 -10.26 -8.48 1.26
CA GLU A 129 -11.05 -9.42 2.06
C GLU A 129 -10.89 -10.87 1.55
N HIS A 130 -10.98 -11.08 0.23
CA HIS A 130 -10.71 -12.39 -0.36
C HIS A 130 -9.26 -12.87 -0.15
N ASN A 131 -8.28 -11.97 -0.13
CA ASN A 131 -6.89 -12.35 0.16
C ASN A 131 -6.70 -12.78 1.61
N ALA A 132 -7.34 -12.09 2.56
CA ALA A 132 -7.29 -12.46 3.98
C ALA A 132 -7.88 -13.85 4.23
N GLN A 133 -8.94 -14.22 3.51
CA GLN A 133 -9.50 -15.58 3.55
C GLN A 133 -8.56 -16.63 2.94
N LYS A 134 -7.85 -16.29 1.86
CA LYS A 134 -6.89 -17.21 1.19
C LYS A 134 -5.60 -17.41 1.98
N TYR A 135 -5.17 -16.39 2.74
CA TYR A 135 -3.93 -16.38 3.51
C TYR A 135 -4.20 -16.03 4.97
N PRO A 136 -4.84 -16.94 5.73
CA PRO A 136 -5.13 -16.68 7.14
C PRO A 136 -3.82 -16.63 7.94
N VAL A 137 -3.77 -15.75 8.95
CA VAL A 137 -2.56 -15.43 9.74
C VAL A 137 -1.87 -16.69 10.27
N ASN A 138 -2.63 -17.64 10.79
CA ASN A 138 -2.11 -18.89 11.34
C ASN A 138 -1.44 -19.82 10.31
N LYS A 139 -1.65 -19.62 9.00
CA LYS A 139 -1.04 -20.41 7.92
C LYS A 139 0.00 -19.61 7.12
N ALA A 140 -0.14 -18.29 7.04
CA ALA A 140 0.69 -17.42 6.21
C ALA A 140 1.73 -16.58 6.99
N TYR A 141 1.73 -16.60 8.32
CA TYR A 141 2.71 -15.87 9.11
C TYR A 141 4.15 -16.33 8.79
N GLY A 142 4.99 -15.38 8.34
CA GLY A 142 6.39 -15.63 7.98
C GLY A 142 6.60 -16.45 6.69
N ASN A 143 5.57 -16.64 5.86
CA ASN A 143 5.64 -17.52 4.69
C ASN A 143 4.81 -17.01 3.50
N ASN A 144 5.42 -16.91 2.31
CA ASN A 144 4.78 -16.44 1.08
C ASN A 144 4.30 -17.59 0.15
N LYS A 145 4.32 -18.84 0.62
CA LYS A 145 3.81 -19.99 -0.14
C LYS A 145 2.38 -19.70 -0.63
N LYS A 146 2.12 -19.98 -1.92
CA LYS A 146 0.75 -19.92 -2.46
C LYS A 146 -0.18 -20.79 -1.62
N TYR A 147 -1.42 -20.33 -1.41
CA TYR A 147 -2.43 -21.03 -0.60
C TYR A 147 -2.69 -22.49 -1.03
N THR A 148 -2.42 -22.83 -2.29
CA THR A 148 -2.46 -24.20 -2.82
C THR A 148 -1.51 -25.16 -2.08
N ALA A 149 -0.46 -24.65 -1.43
CA ALA A 149 0.45 -25.43 -0.61
C ALA A 149 -0.18 -25.86 0.74
N TYR A 150 -1.10 -25.07 1.30
CA TYR A 150 -1.75 -25.39 2.58
C TYR A 150 -2.82 -26.47 2.46
N ALA A 151 -3.51 -26.53 1.33
CA ALA A 151 -4.52 -27.56 1.07
C ALA A 151 -3.93 -28.99 1.07
N ALA A 152 -2.65 -29.13 0.66
CA ALA A 152 -1.94 -30.40 0.70
C ALA A 152 -1.52 -30.79 2.14
N GLU A 153 -1.23 -29.83 3.01
CA GLU A 153 -0.88 -30.08 4.42
C GLU A 153 -2.09 -30.51 5.25
N ASP A 154 -3.28 -29.96 4.97
CA ASP A 154 -4.52 -30.36 5.64
C ASP A 154 -5.00 -31.75 5.17
N ALA A 155 -4.75 -32.12 3.91
CA ALA A 155 -5.04 -33.46 3.38
C ALA A 155 -4.10 -34.55 3.93
N GLY A 156 -2.86 -34.20 4.30
CA GLY A 156 -1.89 -35.11 4.92
C GLY A 156 -2.07 -35.31 6.44
N LYS A 157 -2.95 -34.52 7.08
CA LYS A 157 -3.28 -34.63 8.52
C LYS A 157 -4.59 -35.39 8.80
N ALA A 158 -5.27 -35.90 7.77
CA ALA A 158 -6.31 -36.90 7.96
C ALA A 158 -5.69 -38.18 8.55
N LEU A 159 -6.11 -38.49 9.78
CA LEU A 159 -5.53 -39.43 10.74
C LEU A 159 -5.09 -40.80 10.17
N PRO A 160 -4.05 -41.44 10.75
CA PRO A 160 -3.88 -42.88 10.64
C PRO A 160 -5.08 -43.56 11.30
N ASN A 161 -5.86 -44.32 10.53
CA ASN A 161 -6.81 -45.26 11.11
C ASN A 161 -6.00 -46.34 11.83
N GLY A 162 -5.85 -46.15 13.14
CA GLY A 162 -5.54 -47.22 14.07
C GLY A 162 -6.78 -48.10 14.25
N ASP A 163 -6.51 -49.41 14.17
CA ASP A 163 -7.21 -50.54 14.76
C ASP A 163 -8.62 -50.90 14.24
N GLN A 164 -8.67 -51.94 13.41
CA GLN A 164 -9.16 -53.28 13.79
C GLN A 164 -8.40 -54.37 13.02
#